data_AF-A0A522G2Q9-F1
#
_entry.id   AF-A0A522G2Q9-F1
#
_cell.length_a   1.000
_cell.length_b   1.000
_cell.length_c   1.000
_cell.angle_alpha   90.00
_cell.angle_beta   90.00
_cell.angle_gamma   90.00
#
_symmetry.space_group_name_H-M   'P 1'
#
loop_
_entity.id
_entity.type
_entity.pdbx_description
1 polymer ?
#
loop_
_entity_poly.entity_id
_entity_poly.type
_entity_poly.pdbx_seq_one_letter_code
_entity_poly.pdbx_strand_id
1 'polypeptide(L)'
;MKKTFIILLLSTTLFAQSKDTTVVKNKPDYRNHINIPEYDPSLMPMGTTRTSTGVWTELNPKVPRVTYTGLHFMNKDTGWACGNNGAIIKTTNGGKNWIIANTPVNNIILKIHSYNGILIVAVGFNGTILRSTDRGETFSQVTSGLTADLWGIQMINDTLGWICGTNWSLLKTTNGGINWQTITAGL
;
A
#
# COMPACT_ATOMS: atom_id res chain seq x y z
N MET A 1 -20.09 -0.07 -35.36
CA MET A 1 -20.24 1.39 -35.13
C MET A 1 -19.95 1.69 -33.66
N LYS A 2 -18.99 2.57 -33.39
CA LYS A 2 -18.69 3.09 -32.06
C LYS A 2 -19.91 3.85 -31.51
N LYS A 3 -20.29 3.65 -30.25
CA LYS A 3 -21.01 4.67 -29.48
C LYS A 3 -20.42 4.81 -28.08
N THR A 4 -20.23 6.09 -27.78
CA THR A 4 -19.46 6.76 -26.73
C THR A 4 -20.05 6.61 -25.32
N PHE A 5 -19.16 6.65 -24.33
CA PHE A 5 -19.38 6.70 -22.89
C PHE A 5 -20.23 7.89 -22.43
N ILE A 6 -21.05 7.66 -21.40
CA ILE A 6 -21.44 8.70 -20.43
C ILE A 6 -20.92 8.22 -19.07
N ILE A 7 -19.96 8.97 -18.53
CA ILE A 7 -19.39 8.79 -17.19
C ILE A 7 -20.23 9.64 -16.23
N LEU A 8 -20.83 9.01 -15.22
CA LEU A 8 -21.27 9.67 -14.00
C LEU A 8 -20.37 9.17 -12.87
N LEU A 9 -19.44 10.04 -12.46
CA LEU A 9 -18.54 9.83 -11.33
C LEU A 9 -19.31 10.05 -10.03
N LEU A 10 -19.53 8.98 -9.26
CA LEU A 10 -19.72 9.07 -7.81
C LEU A 10 -18.70 8.13 -7.16
N SER A 11 -17.93 8.71 -6.24
CA SER A 11 -16.72 8.15 -5.67
C SER A 11 -16.97 6.87 -4.88
N THR A 12 -16.31 5.78 -5.25
CA THR A 12 -15.91 4.72 -4.33
C THR A 12 -14.59 4.11 -4.80
N THR A 13 -13.67 3.94 -3.86
CA THR A 13 -12.32 3.41 -4.08
C THR A 13 -12.40 1.94 -4.52
N LEU A 14 -11.73 1.61 -5.62
CA LEU A 14 -11.73 0.28 -6.29
C LEU A 14 -10.40 -0.45 -6.00
N PHE A 15 -10.40 -1.64 -5.36
CA PHE A 15 -9.23 -2.57 -5.32
C PHE A 15 -9.48 -3.99 -5.90
N ALA A 16 -8.57 -4.49 -6.75
CA ALA A 16 -8.65 -5.79 -7.45
C ALA A 16 -7.61 -6.81 -6.95
N GLN A 17 -7.90 -8.12 -7.02
CA GLN A 17 -6.96 -9.21 -6.64
C GLN A 17 -6.98 -10.39 -7.64
N SER A 18 -5.83 -11.05 -7.85
CA SER A 18 -5.68 -12.32 -8.59
C SER A 18 -5.10 -13.44 -7.70
N LYS A 19 -5.54 -14.70 -7.90
CA LYS A 19 -5.00 -15.91 -7.22
C LYS A 19 -3.88 -16.56 -8.06
N ASP A 20 -2.86 -17.13 -7.41
CA ASP A 20 -1.76 -17.86 -8.06
C ASP A 20 -1.64 -19.29 -7.51
N THR A 21 -1.28 -20.22 -8.39
CA THR A 21 -0.80 -21.57 -8.06
C THR A 21 0.48 -21.86 -8.86
N THR A 22 1.50 -22.42 -8.21
CA THR A 22 2.85 -22.66 -8.74
C THR A 22 2.99 -24.01 -9.44
N VAL A 23 3.84 -24.10 -10.47
CA VAL A 23 4.38 -25.36 -10.99
C VAL A 23 5.89 -25.21 -11.19
N VAL A 24 6.67 -26.11 -10.59
CA VAL A 24 8.13 -26.21 -10.73
C VAL A 24 8.45 -27.13 -11.93
N LYS A 25 9.39 -26.75 -12.81
CA LYS A 25 10.01 -27.68 -13.77
C LYS A 25 11.52 -27.48 -13.88
N ASN A 26 12.23 -28.61 -13.93
CA ASN A 26 13.69 -28.75 -13.96
C ASN A 26 14.34 -28.24 -15.26
N LYS A 27 15.61 -27.83 -15.17
CA LYS A 27 16.40 -27.18 -16.25
C LYS A 27 17.23 -28.21 -17.04
N PRO A 28 17.35 -28.13 -18.39
CA PRO A 28 18.32 -28.93 -19.15
C PRO A 28 19.68 -28.21 -19.33
N ASP A 29 20.74 -29.00 -19.51
CA ASP A 29 22.14 -28.60 -19.73
C ASP A 29 22.40 -28.27 -21.23
N TYR A 30 23.23 -27.26 -21.49
CA TYR A 30 23.47 -26.72 -22.84
C TYR A 30 24.94 -26.88 -23.21
N ARG A 31 25.29 -27.94 -23.95
CA ARG A 31 26.59 -28.03 -24.63
C ARG A 31 26.40 -28.32 -26.11
N ASN A 32 26.95 -27.39 -26.89
CA ASN A 32 27.44 -27.50 -28.27
C ASN A 32 26.48 -28.10 -29.31
N HIS A 33 25.95 -27.27 -30.21
CA HIS A 33 25.96 -27.45 -31.67
C HIS A 33 25.30 -26.21 -32.31
N ILE A 34 25.97 -25.57 -33.26
CA ILE A 34 25.42 -24.45 -34.05
C ILE A 34 24.38 -25.05 -35.00
N ASN A 35 23.14 -25.11 -34.54
CA ASN A 35 21.94 -25.20 -35.36
C ASN A 35 20.95 -24.25 -34.69
N ILE A 36 20.69 -23.10 -35.31
CA ILE A 36 19.62 -22.21 -34.85
C ILE A 36 18.32 -22.94 -35.19
N PRO A 37 17.53 -23.41 -34.21
CA PRO A 37 16.28 -24.10 -34.53
C PRO A 37 15.35 -23.09 -35.19
N GLU A 38 14.63 -23.53 -36.22
CA GLU A 38 13.46 -22.85 -36.74
C GLU A 38 12.53 -22.51 -35.56
N TYR A 39 11.98 -21.30 -35.55
CA TYR A 39 11.16 -20.80 -34.43
C TYR A 39 10.04 -21.80 -34.09
N ASP A 40 10.21 -22.53 -32.99
CA ASP A 40 9.19 -23.42 -32.44
C ASP A 40 8.39 -22.63 -31.38
N PRO A 41 7.13 -22.22 -31.69
CA PRO A 41 6.30 -21.47 -30.76
C PRO A 41 5.96 -22.25 -29.48
N SER A 42 6.21 -23.56 -29.43
CA SER A 42 5.97 -24.40 -28.24
C SER A 42 7.10 -24.32 -27.20
N LEU A 43 8.30 -23.86 -27.58
CA LEU A 43 9.46 -23.70 -26.68
C LEU A 43 9.46 -22.38 -25.90
N MET A 44 8.62 -21.43 -26.30
CA MET A 44 8.24 -20.28 -25.49
C MET A 44 6.75 -20.40 -25.19
N PRO A 45 6.33 -21.18 -24.16
CA PRO A 45 5.00 -21.00 -23.62
C PRO A 45 4.96 -19.58 -23.09
N MET A 46 4.48 -18.65 -23.91
CA MET A 46 4.10 -17.31 -23.53
C MET A 46 3.30 -17.46 -22.25
N GLY A 47 3.91 -17.04 -21.14
CA GLY A 47 3.32 -17.15 -19.82
C GLY A 47 1.91 -16.61 -19.93
N THR A 48 0.94 -17.49 -19.66
CA THR A 48 -0.48 -17.17 -19.78
C THR A 48 -0.71 -15.86 -19.05
N THR A 49 -1.18 -14.86 -19.79
CA THR A 49 -1.58 -13.59 -19.21
C THR A 49 -2.56 -13.90 -18.10
N ARG A 50 -2.18 -13.61 -16.85
CA ARG A 50 -3.07 -13.71 -15.69
C ARG A 50 -4.12 -12.64 -15.83
N THR A 51 -5.15 -12.90 -16.61
CA THR A 51 -6.34 -12.05 -16.64
C THR A 51 -7.02 -12.26 -15.29
N SER A 52 -6.84 -11.30 -14.38
CA SER A 52 -7.91 -11.03 -13.43
C SER A 52 -9.17 -10.88 -14.27
N THR A 53 -10.27 -11.48 -13.85
CA THR A 53 -11.52 -11.45 -14.63
C THR A 53 -12.08 -10.02 -14.78
N GLY A 54 -11.39 -9.00 -14.26
CA GLY A 54 -11.82 -7.60 -14.26
C GLY A 54 -13.10 -7.37 -13.46
N VAL A 55 -13.59 -8.39 -12.76
CA VAL A 55 -14.84 -8.33 -12.01
C VAL A 55 -14.59 -7.61 -10.69
N TRP A 56 -15.20 -6.45 -10.57
CA TRP A 56 -15.29 -5.72 -9.32
C TRP A 56 -16.38 -6.34 -8.45
N THR A 57 -16.01 -6.79 -7.26
CA THR A 57 -16.97 -7.28 -6.26
C THR A 57 -16.99 -6.31 -5.10
N GLU A 58 -18.15 -5.72 -4.83
CA GLU A 58 -18.34 -4.91 -3.64
C GLU A 58 -18.24 -5.82 -2.40
N LEU A 59 -17.35 -5.46 -1.49
CA LEU A 59 -17.30 -6.05 -0.16
C LEU A 59 -18.09 -5.16 0.79
N ASN A 60 -18.87 -5.76 1.69
CA ASN A 60 -19.53 -5.04 2.79
C ASN A 60 -18.89 -5.44 4.14
N PRO A 61 -17.58 -5.14 4.35
CA PRO A 61 -16.91 -5.48 5.60
C PRO A 61 -17.53 -4.71 6.76
N LYS A 62 -17.57 -5.32 7.95
CA LYS A 62 -18.06 -4.70 9.19
C LYS A 62 -17.05 -3.71 9.75
N VAL A 63 -16.78 -2.64 9.02
CA VAL A 63 -15.83 -1.55 9.34
C VAL A 63 -16.53 -0.19 9.23
N PRO A 64 -15.94 0.92 9.73
CA PRO A 64 -16.55 2.23 9.66
C PRO A 64 -16.88 2.65 8.22
N ARG A 65 -18.07 3.25 8.04
CA ARG A 65 -18.50 3.82 6.77
C ARG A 65 -17.90 5.21 6.59
N VAL A 66 -16.64 5.25 6.17
CA VAL A 66 -15.88 6.47 5.91
C VAL A 66 -15.16 6.39 4.57
N THR A 67 -14.72 7.55 4.07
CA THR A 67 -13.82 7.58 2.91
C THR A 67 -12.43 7.10 3.31
N TYR A 68 -11.97 6.03 2.66
CA TYR A 68 -10.59 5.57 2.74
C TYR A 68 -9.76 6.23 1.62
N THR A 69 -8.67 6.86 2.02
CA THR A 69 -7.80 7.72 1.20
C THR A 69 -6.46 7.05 0.88
N GLY A 70 -6.01 6.14 1.75
CA GLY A 70 -4.73 5.45 1.61
C GLY A 70 -4.89 3.94 1.75
N LEU A 71 -4.09 3.20 0.98
CA LEU A 71 -3.97 1.75 1.06
C LEU A 71 -2.50 1.35 0.90
N HIS A 72 -2.07 0.37 1.67
CA HIS A 72 -0.78 -0.28 1.51
C HIS A 72 -0.88 -1.78 1.80
N PHE A 73 -0.38 -2.60 0.87
CA PHE A 73 -0.21 -4.04 1.05
C PHE A 73 1.29 -4.36 1.07
N MET A 74 1.73 -5.08 2.10
CA MET A 74 3.12 -5.57 2.17
C MET A 74 3.32 -6.85 1.35
N ASN A 75 2.23 -7.59 1.12
CA ASN A 75 2.18 -8.80 0.32
C ASN A 75 0.73 -9.03 -0.14
N LYS A 76 0.46 -10.15 -0.81
CA LYS A 76 -0.87 -10.44 -1.38
C LYS A 76 -1.99 -10.61 -0.34
N ASP A 77 -1.66 -10.86 0.93
CA ASP A 77 -2.63 -11.19 1.98
C ASP A 77 -2.74 -10.11 3.05
N THR A 78 -1.64 -9.46 3.42
CA THR A 78 -1.59 -8.49 4.51
C THR A 78 -1.49 -7.06 4.01
N GLY A 79 -2.43 -6.22 4.46
CA GLY A 79 -2.47 -4.81 4.12
C GLY A 79 -3.27 -3.96 5.11
N TRP A 80 -3.16 -2.65 4.95
CA TRP A 80 -3.82 -1.65 5.77
C TRP A 80 -4.45 -0.57 4.88
N ALA A 81 -5.62 -0.09 5.25
CA ALA A 81 -6.23 1.10 4.67
C ALA A 81 -6.45 2.16 5.75
N CYS A 82 -6.36 3.43 5.37
CA CYS A 82 -6.55 4.57 6.25
C CYS A 82 -7.48 5.60 5.61
N GLY A 83 -8.12 6.45 6.42
CA GLY A 83 -9.10 7.41 5.92
C GLY A 83 -9.56 8.45 6.92
N ASN A 84 -10.77 8.96 6.67
CA ASN A 84 -11.41 9.99 7.49
C ASN A 84 -11.66 9.51 8.93
N ASN A 85 -11.83 10.46 9.85
CA ASN A 85 -12.14 10.22 11.26
C ASN A 85 -11.14 9.29 11.96
N GLY A 86 -9.86 9.35 11.60
CA GLY A 86 -8.80 8.53 12.18
C GLY A 86 -8.90 7.04 11.82
N ALA A 87 -9.76 6.67 10.87
CA ALA A 87 -10.02 5.27 10.56
C ALA A 87 -8.77 4.61 9.98
N ILE A 88 -8.36 3.51 10.61
CA ILE A 88 -7.38 2.56 10.06
C ILE A 88 -7.98 1.15 10.16
N ILE A 89 -7.88 0.39 9.08
CA ILE A 89 -8.30 -1.02 9.03
C ILE A 89 -7.17 -1.88 8.50
N LYS A 90 -7.13 -3.14 8.94
CA LYS A 90 -6.12 -4.13 8.58
C LYS A 90 -6.77 -5.38 8.01
N THR A 91 -6.13 -6.00 7.04
CA THR A 91 -6.46 -7.34 6.54
C THR A 91 -5.24 -8.25 6.60
N THR A 92 -5.49 -9.55 6.72
CA THR A 92 -4.48 -10.63 6.66
C THR A 92 -4.90 -11.75 5.70
N ASN A 93 -5.94 -11.51 4.89
CA ASN A 93 -6.52 -12.49 3.97
C ASN A 93 -6.85 -11.90 2.58
N GLY A 94 -6.10 -10.89 2.17
CA GLY A 94 -6.20 -10.27 0.86
C GLY A 94 -7.37 -9.30 0.73
N GLY A 95 -7.85 -8.75 1.83
CA GLY A 95 -8.97 -7.81 1.84
C GLY A 95 -10.35 -8.47 1.91
N LYS A 96 -10.46 -9.80 2.03
CA LYS A 96 -11.75 -10.48 2.20
C LYS A 96 -12.45 -10.06 3.50
N ASN A 97 -11.68 -9.92 4.57
CA ASN A 97 -12.14 -9.35 5.84
C ASN A 97 -11.16 -8.30 6.32
N TRP A 98 -11.69 -7.33 7.05
CA TRP A 98 -10.95 -6.21 7.62
C TRP A 98 -11.26 -6.09 9.11
N ILE A 99 -10.25 -5.76 9.90
CA ILE A 99 -10.32 -5.52 11.33
C ILE A 99 -9.98 -4.06 11.58
N ILE A 100 -10.72 -3.41 12.47
CA ILE A 100 -10.50 -2.00 12.83
C ILE A 100 -9.29 -1.91 13.76
N ALA A 101 -8.33 -1.05 13.43
CA ALA A 101 -7.20 -0.75 14.31
C ALA A 101 -7.60 0.35 15.32
N ASN A 102 -7.04 0.30 16.52
CA ASN A 102 -7.26 1.33 17.53
C ASN A 102 -6.37 2.55 17.25
N THR A 103 -6.98 3.73 17.10
CA THR A 103 -6.27 4.99 16.83
C THR A 103 -6.66 6.07 17.86
N PRO A 104 -5.73 6.95 18.26
CA PRO A 104 -5.98 7.95 19.29
C PRO A 104 -6.47 9.30 18.71
N VAL A 105 -6.80 9.35 17.42
CA VAL A 105 -7.09 10.60 16.70
C VAL A 105 -8.38 10.49 15.90
N ASN A 106 -9.01 11.64 15.65
CA ASN A 106 -10.17 11.76 14.75
C ASN A 106 -9.85 12.56 13.47
N ASN A 107 -8.57 12.77 13.15
CA ASN A 107 -8.14 13.50 11.96
C ASN A 107 -8.20 12.64 10.69
N ILE A 108 -8.19 13.28 9.51
CA ILE A 108 -8.04 12.56 8.24
C ILE A 108 -6.62 12.02 8.13
N ILE A 109 -6.51 10.70 7.97
CA ILE A 109 -5.25 10.02 7.64
C ILE A 109 -5.20 9.88 6.12
N LEU A 110 -4.11 10.27 5.48
CA LEU A 110 -3.99 10.34 4.01
C LEU A 110 -3.17 9.20 3.43
N LYS A 111 -2.13 8.77 4.14
CA LYS A 111 -1.19 7.76 3.66
C LYS A 111 -0.78 6.85 4.81
N ILE A 112 -0.61 5.58 4.49
CA ILE A 112 -0.13 4.55 5.41
C ILE A 112 0.93 3.73 4.70
N HIS A 113 1.98 3.33 5.40
CA HIS A 113 3.08 2.55 4.85
C HIS A 113 3.68 1.61 5.90
N SER A 114 4.12 0.45 5.45
CA SER A 114 4.94 -0.48 6.23
C SER A 114 6.08 -1.00 5.38
N TYR A 115 7.26 -1.18 5.99
CA TYR A 115 8.38 -1.83 5.32
C TYR A 115 8.39 -3.35 5.59
N ASN A 116 8.24 -3.74 6.86
CA ASN A 116 8.39 -5.14 7.32
C ASN A 116 7.08 -5.78 7.81
N GLY A 117 5.96 -5.04 7.80
CA GLY A 117 4.67 -5.49 8.31
C GLY A 117 4.49 -5.44 9.83
N ILE A 118 5.53 -5.05 10.58
CA ILE A 118 5.50 -4.90 12.04
C ILE A 118 5.44 -3.43 12.41
N LEU A 119 6.32 -2.61 11.80
CA LEU A 119 6.31 -1.16 11.92
C LEU A 119 5.39 -0.57 10.84
N ILE A 120 4.33 0.10 11.27
CA ILE A 120 3.42 0.83 10.39
C ILE A 120 3.46 2.30 10.78
N VAL A 121 3.60 3.16 9.78
CA VAL A 121 3.49 4.61 9.95
C VAL A 121 2.37 5.12 9.06
N ALA A 122 1.48 5.94 9.64
CA ALA A 122 0.42 6.62 8.91
C ALA A 122 0.53 8.13 9.14
N VAL A 123 0.20 8.91 8.12
CA VAL A 123 0.33 10.37 8.14
C VAL A 123 -0.94 11.02 7.60
N GLY A 124 -1.22 12.24 8.03
CA GLY A 124 -2.46 12.92 7.68
C GLY A 124 -2.45 14.43 7.94
N PHE A 125 -3.65 14.99 8.05
CA PHE A 125 -3.87 16.42 8.23
C PHE A 125 -3.33 16.95 9.56
N ASN A 126 -3.06 18.25 9.62
CA ASN A 126 -2.61 18.96 10.82
C ASN A 126 -1.37 18.32 11.48
N GLY A 127 -0.39 17.89 10.68
CA GLY A 127 0.84 17.29 11.17
C GLY A 127 0.68 15.91 11.81
N THR A 128 -0.44 15.22 11.57
CA THR A 128 -0.71 13.92 12.21
C THR A 128 0.28 12.86 11.74
N ILE A 129 0.99 12.24 12.68
CA ILE A 129 1.80 11.04 12.48
C ILE A 129 1.33 10.00 13.48
N LEU A 130 0.93 8.83 12.99
CA LEU A 130 0.61 7.66 13.78
C LEU A 130 1.66 6.58 13.55
N ARG A 131 2.02 5.87 14.61
CA ARG A 131 3.00 4.78 14.59
C ARG A 131 2.43 3.56 15.31
N SER A 132 2.65 2.39 14.73
CA SER A 132 2.35 1.10 15.32
C SER A 132 3.55 0.17 15.22
N THR A 133 3.78 -0.64 16.25
CA THR A 133 4.80 -1.70 16.29
C THR A 133 4.21 -3.08 16.54
N ASP A 134 2.88 -3.20 16.56
CA ASP A 134 2.12 -4.43 16.80
C ASP A 134 1.36 -4.87 15.54
N ARG A 135 1.96 -4.62 14.37
CA ARG A 135 1.37 -4.96 13.06
C ARG A 135 0.08 -4.18 12.77
N GLY A 136 -0.06 -2.96 13.27
CA GLY A 136 -1.20 -2.08 13.03
C GLY A 136 -2.46 -2.51 13.77
N GLU A 137 -2.32 -3.09 14.97
CA GLU A 137 -3.45 -3.37 15.86
C GLU A 137 -3.76 -2.14 16.73
N THR A 138 -2.71 -1.52 17.28
CA THR A 138 -2.81 -0.25 17.99
C THR A 138 -1.84 0.78 17.43
N PHE A 139 -2.26 2.04 17.44
CA PHE A 139 -1.45 3.17 17.02
C PHE A 139 -1.26 4.16 18.16
N SER A 140 -0.07 4.74 18.24
CA SER A 140 0.21 5.92 19.05
C SER A 140 0.53 7.11 18.15
N GLN A 141 0.15 8.31 18.60
CA GLN A 141 0.52 9.53 17.89
C GLN A 141 1.95 9.93 18.22
N VAL A 142 2.71 10.32 17.20
CA VAL A 142 4.07 10.87 17.33
C VAL A 142 4.02 12.34 16.92
N THR A 143 4.67 13.20 17.70
CA THR A 143 4.73 14.64 17.38
C THR A 143 5.56 14.86 16.12
N SER A 144 4.99 15.54 15.13
CA SER A 144 5.70 16.01 13.94
C SER A 144 6.43 17.33 14.15
N GLY A 145 5.97 18.14 15.12
CA GLY A 145 6.43 19.52 15.31
C GLY A 145 5.86 20.50 14.27
N LEU A 146 4.92 20.06 13.43
CA LEU A 146 4.36 20.84 12.32
C LEU A 146 2.83 20.88 12.41
N THR A 147 2.24 21.89 11.80
CA THR A 147 0.79 21.99 11.54
C THR A 147 0.42 21.73 10.09
N ALA A 148 1.42 21.47 9.23
CA ALA A 148 1.23 21.18 7.81
C ALA A 148 0.57 19.83 7.57
N ASP A 149 -0.12 19.68 6.45
CA ASP A 149 -0.70 18.40 6.06
C ASP A 149 0.38 17.48 5.50
N LEU A 150 0.43 16.25 6.00
CA LEU A 150 1.44 15.27 5.63
C LEU A 150 0.85 14.28 4.63
N TRP A 151 1.32 14.32 3.39
CA TRP A 151 0.71 13.61 2.25
C TRP A 151 1.45 12.33 1.87
N GLY A 152 2.74 12.26 2.15
CA GLY A 152 3.60 11.13 1.81
C GLY A 152 4.32 10.56 3.01
N ILE A 153 4.45 9.25 3.05
CA ILE A 153 5.30 8.50 3.98
C ILE A 153 5.92 7.35 3.20
N GLN A 154 7.23 7.17 3.37
CA GLN A 154 7.96 6.01 2.88
C GLN A 154 8.98 5.58 3.94
N MET A 155 8.84 4.35 4.43
CA MET A 155 9.90 3.69 5.19
C MET A 155 10.80 2.94 4.22
N ILE A 156 12.11 3.15 4.33
CA ILE A 156 13.13 2.51 3.51
C ILE A 156 13.60 1.21 4.16
N ASN A 157 13.61 1.17 5.48
CA ASN A 157 13.83 -0.01 6.29
C ASN A 157 13.17 0.19 7.67
N ASP A 158 13.52 -0.64 8.66
CA ASP A 158 12.95 -0.62 10.00
C ASP A 158 13.29 0.65 10.80
N THR A 159 14.29 1.42 10.38
CA THR A 159 14.77 2.62 11.11
C THR A 159 14.70 3.90 10.29
N LEU A 160 14.91 3.84 8.99
CA LEU A 160 15.02 4.99 8.09
C LEU A 160 13.72 5.20 7.32
N GLY A 161 13.23 6.44 7.30
CA GLY A 161 12.08 6.83 6.51
C GLY A 161 11.96 8.33 6.32
N TRP A 162 11.05 8.71 5.44
CA TRP A 162 10.79 10.10 5.04
C TRP A 162 9.31 10.39 4.97
N ILE A 163 8.94 11.59 5.39
CA ILE A 163 7.59 12.16 5.26
C ILE A 163 7.68 13.45 4.47
N CYS A 164 6.74 13.68 3.57
CA CYS A 164 6.58 14.96 2.90
C CYS A 164 5.15 15.49 3.03
N GLY A 165 5.00 16.81 2.92
CA GLY A 165 3.73 17.48 3.11
C GLY A 165 3.68 18.89 2.54
N THR A 166 2.61 19.62 2.86
CA THR A 166 2.45 21.02 2.50
C THR A 166 3.46 21.91 3.22
N ASN A 167 3.52 23.20 2.86
CA ASN A 167 4.41 24.19 3.49
C ASN A 167 5.89 23.76 3.55
N TRP A 168 6.39 23.14 2.46
CA TRP A 168 7.78 22.69 2.35
C TRP A 168 8.19 21.65 3.40
N SER A 169 7.21 20.95 3.98
CA SER A 169 7.46 19.99 5.04
C SER A 169 8.16 18.75 4.48
N LEU A 170 9.39 18.53 4.93
CA LEU A 170 10.15 17.31 4.72
C LEU A 170 10.68 16.84 6.07
N LEU A 171 10.33 15.63 6.48
CA LEU A 171 10.82 15.04 7.72
C LEU A 171 11.56 13.75 7.44
N LYS A 172 12.58 13.47 8.26
CA LYS A 172 13.37 12.25 8.24
C LYS A 172 13.32 11.58 9.60
N THR A 173 13.26 10.26 9.61
CA THR A 173 13.53 9.45 10.80
C THR A 173 14.72 8.53 10.57
N THR A 174 15.46 8.23 11.63
CA THR A 174 16.54 7.23 11.63
C THR A 174 16.39 6.23 12.78
N ASN A 175 15.25 6.22 13.46
CA ASN A 175 14.94 5.35 14.60
C ASN A 175 13.53 4.74 14.51
N GLY A 176 13.06 4.51 13.29
CA GLY A 176 11.83 3.78 13.03
C GLY A 176 10.59 4.60 13.36
N GLY A 177 10.66 5.92 13.18
CA GLY A 177 9.55 6.84 13.40
C GLY A 177 9.26 7.14 14.87
N ILE A 178 10.16 6.80 15.81
CA ILE A 178 10.03 7.22 17.22
C ILE A 178 10.10 8.74 17.31
N ASN A 179 10.97 9.36 16.51
CA ASN A 179 10.95 10.79 16.26
C ASN A 179 11.24 11.11 14.79
N TRP A 180 10.87 12.34 14.41
CA TRP A 180 11.00 12.88 13.06
C TRP A 180 11.68 14.24 13.13
N GLN A 181 12.71 14.42 12.31
CA GLN A 181 13.47 15.67 12.20
C GLN A 181 13.11 16.38 10.91
N THR A 182 12.73 17.65 11.00
CA THR A 182 12.52 18.49 9.82
C THR A 182 13.84 18.71 9.08
N ILE A 183 13.81 18.57 7.76
CA ILE A 183 14.93 18.80 6.86
C ILE A 183 14.62 20.04 6.03
N THR A 184 15.49 21.05 6.12
CA THR A 184 15.44 22.21 5.21
C THR A 184 15.99 21.76 3.85
N ALA A 185 15.16 21.80 2.81
CA ALA A 185 15.54 21.34 1.48
C ALA A 185 16.62 22.20 0.79
N GLY A 186 16.99 23.36 1.38
CA GLY A 186 18.07 24.21 0.89
C GLY A 186 17.82 24.82 -0.51
N LEU A 187 16.56 24.85 -0.94
CA LEU A 187 16.10 25.40 -2.22
C LEU A 187 15.79 26.90 -2.12
#